data_AF-A0A821C8N5-F1
#
_entry.id   AF-A0A821C8N5-F1
#
_cell.length_a   1.000
_cell.length_b   1.000
_cell.length_c   1.000
_cell.angle_alpha   90.00
_cell.angle_beta   90.00
_cell.angle_gamma   90.00
#
_symmetry.space_group_name_H-M   'P 1'
#
loop_
_entity.id
_entity.type
_entity.pdbx_description
1 polymer ?
#
loop_
_entity_poly.entity_id
_entity_poly.type
_entity_poly.pdbx_seq_one_letter_code
_entity_poly.pdbx_strand_id
1 'polypeptide(L)'
;MNNTTLESLSNELLLDLFELFDVVNLLRAFSGLNTRFNSLLYTDVRSYRVDLRSISKEDFNILYPAYLPLISNRIIYLRLSDDEDTPYQCIYFQSTGFTLSRFDNLRSLTLNNVSSDLNLNQHFFSDLHELHNLTNLKFAHCRLYHLHVEDFRGVIDQIWSLPKLTHLYWDFTFKYERHFLIPTCLSTSLQYLTIRNYNCCSYNFSRLFEKTPRLRKFSISSDSNEDDDLPISREFLPAPQSLSVTRLILLSIRSLPLMTSLFKLLPSITRLKVEIYSITLDGHQWKEMIVNYLPQLRDLQFKIDLDLCRSIDDSTNEDKVDQYLSTYRTSFWIEHHQWF
;
A
#
# COMPACT_ATOMS: atom_id res chain seq x y z
N MET A 1 32.55 42.79 -13.03
CA MET A 1 31.77 41.79 -12.27
C MET A 1 31.56 40.61 -13.20
N ASN A 2 32.14 39.45 -12.89
CA ASN A 2 31.91 38.26 -13.72
C ASN A 2 30.49 37.78 -13.44
N ASN A 3 29.58 38.01 -14.38
CA ASN A 3 28.27 37.36 -14.35
C ASN A 3 28.51 35.86 -14.58
N THR A 4 28.48 35.08 -13.51
CA THR A 4 28.39 33.62 -13.61
C THR A 4 27.03 33.30 -14.20
N THR A 5 26.99 32.89 -15.46
CA THR A 5 25.77 32.43 -16.12
C THR A 5 25.56 30.95 -15.85
N LEU A 6 24.32 30.49 -15.81
CA LEU A 6 23.98 29.09 -15.52
C LEU A 6 24.63 28.13 -16.53
N GLU A 7 24.80 28.58 -17.77
CA GLU A 7 25.45 27.85 -18.87
C GLU A 7 26.95 27.62 -18.62
N SER A 8 27.56 28.30 -17.66
CA SER A 8 28.97 28.07 -17.29
C SER A 8 29.16 26.91 -16.32
N LEU A 9 28.08 26.39 -15.71
CA LEU A 9 28.15 25.21 -14.85
C LEU A 9 28.55 23.97 -15.66
N SER A 10 29.19 22.99 -15.01
CA SER A 10 29.52 21.70 -15.64
C SER A 10 28.27 20.81 -15.80
N ASN A 11 28.34 19.79 -16.66
CA ASN A 11 27.21 18.88 -16.87
C ASN A 11 26.86 18.12 -15.60
N GLU A 12 27.87 17.73 -14.82
CA GLU A 12 27.73 17.00 -13.57
C GLU A 12 26.93 17.83 -12.56
N LEU A 13 27.30 19.11 -12.37
CA LEU A 13 26.58 20.00 -11.47
C LEU A 13 25.13 20.25 -11.93
N LEU A 14 24.91 20.35 -13.23
CA LEU A 14 23.55 20.50 -13.78
C LEU A 14 22.71 19.24 -13.56
N LEU A 15 23.29 18.05 -13.72
CA LEU A 15 22.59 16.79 -13.45
C LEU A 15 22.28 16.64 -11.96
N ASP A 16 23.22 16.99 -11.08
CA ASP A 16 23.00 17.01 -9.62
C ASP A 16 21.85 17.98 -9.26
N LEU A 17 21.78 19.14 -9.92
CA LEU A 17 20.67 20.08 -9.76
C LEU A 17 19.35 19.49 -10.29
N PHE A 18 19.37 18.80 -11.44
CA PHE A 18 18.18 18.21 -12.04
C PHE A 18 17.53 17.15 -11.14
N GLU A 19 18.32 16.44 -10.33
CA GLU A 19 17.80 15.48 -9.35
C GLU A 19 16.97 16.13 -8.23
N LEU A 20 17.10 17.44 -8.03
CA LEU A 20 16.34 18.18 -7.01
C LEU A 20 14.95 18.63 -7.49
N PHE A 21 14.69 18.62 -8.80
CA PHE A 21 13.43 19.04 -9.39
C PHE A 21 12.52 17.85 -9.68
N ASP A 22 11.21 18.03 -9.53
CA ASP A 22 10.27 17.13 -10.19
C ASP A 22 10.32 17.31 -11.71
N VAL A 23 9.87 16.29 -12.44
CA VAL A 23 9.97 16.25 -13.90
C VAL A 23 9.22 17.39 -14.58
N VAL A 24 8.11 17.85 -14.00
CA VAL A 24 7.30 18.94 -14.58
C VAL A 24 8.11 20.24 -14.53
N ASN A 25 8.62 20.58 -13.34
CA ASN A 25 9.43 21.77 -13.13
C ASN A 25 10.74 21.71 -13.91
N LEU A 26 11.37 20.55 -13.96
CA LEU A 26 12.60 20.32 -14.72
C LEU A 26 12.40 20.60 -16.22
N LEU A 27 11.38 19.99 -16.82
CA LEU A 27 11.10 20.17 -18.24
C LEU A 27 10.66 21.61 -18.56
N ARG A 28 9.83 22.21 -17.70
CA ARG A 28 9.35 23.58 -17.88
C ARG A 28 10.48 24.61 -17.79
N ALA A 29 11.41 24.42 -16.86
CA ALA A 29 12.50 25.37 -16.66
C ALA A 29 13.60 25.23 -17.72
N PHE A 30 13.93 24.01 -18.15
CA PHE A 30 15.15 23.75 -18.93
C PHE A 30 14.91 23.29 -20.37
N SER A 31 13.72 22.79 -20.71
CA SER A 31 13.46 22.37 -22.07
C SER A 31 13.36 23.56 -23.02
N GLY A 32 13.97 23.42 -24.20
CA GLY A 32 13.93 24.44 -25.24
C GLY A 32 14.89 25.61 -25.02
N LEU A 33 15.60 25.67 -23.88
CA LEU A 33 16.56 26.74 -23.62
C LEU A 33 17.75 26.73 -24.59
N ASN A 34 18.42 25.58 -24.72
CA ASN A 34 19.47 25.35 -25.71
C ASN A 34 19.72 23.85 -25.93
N THR A 35 20.54 23.52 -26.91
CA THR A 35 20.88 22.14 -27.29
C THR A 35 21.56 21.37 -26.16
N ARG A 36 22.38 22.03 -25.34
CA ARG A 36 23.06 21.41 -24.20
C ARG A 36 22.06 20.95 -23.14
N PHE A 37 21.14 21.83 -22.71
CA PHE A 37 20.12 21.45 -21.73
C PHE A 37 19.17 20.38 -22.27
N ASN A 38 18.76 20.48 -23.54
CA ASN A 38 17.94 19.44 -24.17
C ASN A 38 18.68 18.10 -24.24
N SER A 39 19.99 18.09 -24.53
CA SER A 39 20.80 16.86 -24.47
C SER A 39 20.82 16.29 -23.06
N LEU A 40 21.07 17.14 -22.06
CA LEU A 40 21.10 16.71 -20.67
C LEU A 40 19.78 16.08 -20.25
N LEU A 41 18.66 16.74 -20.53
CA LEU A 41 17.32 16.22 -20.26
C LEU A 41 17.07 14.91 -21.02
N TYR A 42 17.04 14.95 -22.34
CA TYR A 42 16.51 13.84 -23.13
C TYR A 42 17.51 12.72 -23.38
N THR A 43 18.80 12.92 -23.11
CA THR A 43 19.88 11.95 -23.38
C THR A 43 20.60 11.52 -22.11
N ASP A 44 21.00 12.45 -21.25
CA ASP A 44 21.90 12.14 -20.12
C ASP A 44 21.16 11.79 -18.82
N VAL A 45 19.97 12.33 -18.58
CA VAL A 45 19.13 11.91 -17.45
C VAL A 45 18.65 10.48 -17.67
N ARG A 46 19.15 9.58 -16.81
CA ARG A 46 18.93 8.13 -16.95
C ARG A 46 17.55 7.66 -16.53
N SER A 47 16.94 8.35 -15.57
CA SER A 47 15.68 7.91 -15.01
C SER A 47 14.85 9.07 -14.50
N TYR A 48 13.55 8.99 -14.75
CA TYR A 48 12.58 9.99 -14.34
C TYR A 48 11.60 9.46 -13.30
N ARG A 49 11.26 10.32 -12.36
CA ARG A 49 10.20 10.11 -11.37
C ARG A 49 9.09 11.13 -11.60
N VAL A 50 7.97 10.65 -12.12
CA VAL A 50 6.86 11.50 -12.52
C VAL A 50 5.76 11.39 -11.46
N ASP A 51 5.52 12.47 -10.72
CA ASP A 51 4.42 12.59 -9.77
C ASP A 51 3.44 13.63 -10.29
N LEU A 52 2.26 13.18 -10.72
CA LEU A 52 1.24 14.04 -11.33
C LEU A 52 0.09 14.37 -10.36
N ARG A 53 0.18 14.01 -9.08
CA ARG A 53 -0.98 14.16 -8.16
C ARG A 53 -1.51 15.58 -8.00
N SER A 54 -0.67 16.57 -8.20
CA SER A 54 -1.01 17.99 -8.02
C SER A 54 -0.65 18.81 -9.26
N ILE A 55 -0.54 18.16 -10.43
CA ILE A 55 -0.23 18.87 -11.66
C ILE A 55 -1.43 19.72 -12.09
N SER A 56 -1.19 20.97 -12.48
CA SER A 56 -2.25 21.79 -13.06
C SER A 56 -2.68 21.23 -14.41
N LYS A 57 -3.93 21.48 -14.82
CA LYS A 57 -4.40 21.08 -16.16
C LYS A 57 -3.54 21.69 -17.28
N GLU A 58 -3.07 22.92 -17.09
CA GLU A 58 -2.19 23.60 -18.05
C GLU A 58 -0.85 22.88 -18.17
N ASP A 59 -0.18 22.61 -17.06
CA ASP A 59 1.10 21.90 -17.05
C ASP A 59 0.94 20.48 -17.60
N PHE A 60 -0.17 19.80 -17.28
CA PHE A 60 -0.47 18.49 -17.85
C PHE A 60 -0.59 18.56 -19.37
N ASN A 61 -1.35 19.51 -19.90
CA ASN A 61 -1.53 19.68 -21.36
C ASN A 61 -0.25 20.08 -22.10
N ILE A 62 0.71 20.70 -21.42
CA ILE A 62 2.03 21.02 -21.99
C ILE A 62 2.94 19.80 -21.92
N LEU A 63 3.02 19.17 -20.75
CA LEU A 63 3.91 18.04 -20.50
C LEU A 63 3.55 16.83 -21.34
N TYR A 64 2.25 16.63 -21.52
CA TYR A 64 1.68 15.47 -22.15
C TYR A 64 2.13 15.28 -23.62
N PRO A 65 1.82 16.18 -24.58
CA PRO A 65 2.13 15.94 -25.99
C PRO A 65 3.60 16.21 -26.30
N ALA A 66 4.24 17.13 -25.57
CA ALA A 66 5.58 17.61 -25.91
C ALA A 66 6.69 16.73 -25.34
N TYR A 67 6.56 16.28 -24.10
CA TYR A 67 7.71 15.76 -23.35
C TYR A 67 7.56 14.29 -22.95
N LEU A 68 6.39 13.87 -22.48
CA LEU A 68 6.18 12.50 -22.01
C LEU A 68 6.59 11.42 -23.05
N PRO A 69 6.31 11.56 -24.36
CA PRO A 69 6.76 10.60 -25.38
C PRO A 69 8.27 10.51 -25.52
N LEU A 70 9.00 11.60 -25.25
CA LEU A 70 10.45 11.65 -25.40
C LEU A 70 11.17 10.95 -24.26
N ILE A 71 10.50 10.77 -23.11
CA ILE A 71 11.10 10.25 -21.88
C ILE A 71 10.43 8.99 -21.35
N SER A 72 9.39 8.46 -22.01
CA SER A 72 8.55 7.38 -21.46
C SER A 72 9.36 6.13 -21.11
N ASN A 73 10.32 5.76 -21.95
CA ASN A 73 11.21 4.63 -21.72
C ASN A 73 12.19 4.83 -20.55
N ARG A 74 12.31 6.04 -19.99
CA ARG A 74 13.18 6.36 -18.84
C ARG A 74 12.38 6.58 -17.55
N ILE A 75 11.05 6.57 -17.60
CA ILE A 75 10.21 6.74 -16.42
C ILE A 75 10.26 5.44 -15.60
N ILE A 76 10.81 5.54 -14.38
CA ILE A 76 10.91 4.41 -13.44
C ILE A 76 9.84 4.47 -12.34
N TYR A 77 9.24 5.64 -12.13
CA TYR A 77 8.23 5.90 -11.12
C TYR A 77 7.14 6.79 -11.73
N LEU A 78 5.89 6.34 -11.63
CA LEU A 78 4.72 7.08 -12.07
C LEU A 78 3.69 7.14 -10.95
N ARG A 79 3.16 8.33 -10.69
CA ARG A 79 2.06 8.53 -9.76
C ARG A 79 0.97 9.37 -10.39
N LEU A 80 -0.26 8.84 -10.37
CA LEU A 80 -1.47 9.48 -10.88
C LEU A 80 -2.50 9.61 -9.76
N SER A 81 -3.36 10.63 -9.85
CA SER A 81 -4.47 10.87 -8.92
C SER A 81 -5.71 11.35 -9.63
N ASP A 82 -6.89 10.90 -9.22
CA ASP A 82 -8.17 11.52 -9.58
C ASP A 82 -8.73 12.33 -8.40
N ASP A 83 -7.88 13.14 -7.76
CA ASP A 83 -8.25 14.01 -6.64
C ASP A 83 -9.05 15.24 -7.10
N GLU A 84 -9.55 16.03 -6.14
CA GLU A 84 -10.27 17.29 -6.42
C GLU A 84 -9.44 18.26 -7.27
N ASP A 85 -8.11 18.29 -7.08
CA ASP A 85 -7.19 19.12 -7.86
C ASP A 85 -6.89 18.56 -9.27
N THR A 86 -7.09 17.26 -9.48
CA THR A 86 -6.76 16.54 -10.74
C THR A 86 -7.87 15.59 -11.20
N PRO A 87 -9.12 16.08 -11.35
CA PRO A 87 -10.25 15.22 -11.65
C PRO A 87 -10.07 14.52 -13.00
N TYR A 88 -10.34 13.21 -13.04
CA TYR A 88 -10.25 12.35 -14.23
C TYR A 88 -8.87 12.29 -14.88
N GLN A 89 -7.80 12.66 -14.18
CA GLN A 89 -6.43 12.62 -14.71
C GLN A 89 -6.07 11.25 -15.26
N CYS A 90 -6.42 10.16 -14.58
CA CYS A 90 -6.12 8.81 -15.04
C CYS A 90 -6.78 8.53 -16.39
N ILE A 91 -8.02 8.98 -16.57
CA ILE A 91 -8.77 8.90 -17.83
C ILE A 91 -8.11 9.76 -18.90
N TYR A 92 -7.77 11.00 -18.58
CA TYR A 92 -7.08 11.91 -19.52
C TYR A 92 -5.73 11.35 -19.94
N PHE A 93 -4.98 10.75 -19.02
CA PHE A 93 -3.71 10.10 -19.31
C PHE A 93 -3.86 8.96 -20.35
N GLN A 94 -4.94 8.17 -20.28
CA GLN A 94 -5.17 7.07 -21.22
C GLN A 94 -5.76 7.50 -22.56
N SER A 95 -6.81 8.33 -22.54
CA SER A 95 -7.59 8.78 -23.73
C SER A 95 -6.72 9.42 -24.82
N THR A 96 -5.50 9.75 -24.43
CA THR A 96 -4.58 10.59 -25.15
C THR A 96 -3.53 9.70 -25.86
N GLY A 97 -3.50 8.39 -25.57
CA GLY A 97 -2.76 7.36 -26.31
C GLY A 97 -1.58 6.76 -25.53
N PHE A 98 -1.39 7.12 -24.27
CA PHE A 98 -0.41 6.48 -23.38
C PHE A 98 -1.04 5.32 -22.63
N THR A 99 -0.89 4.14 -23.23
CA THR A 99 -1.03 2.86 -22.52
C THR A 99 0.13 2.67 -21.55
N LEU A 100 -0.09 1.95 -20.45
CA LEU A 100 0.97 1.69 -19.46
C LEU A 100 2.15 0.93 -20.08
N SER A 101 1.89 0.20 -21.16
CA SER A 101 2.89 -0.55 -21.91
C SER A 101 4.03 0.26 -22.49
N ARG A 102 3.89 1.58 -22.63
CA ARG A 102 4.99 2.46 -23.11
C ARG A 102 6.08 2.71 -22.08
N PHE A 103 5.86 2.33 -20.83
CA PHE A 103 6.80 2.54 -19.73
C PHE A 103 7.57 1.26 -19.43
N ASP A 104 8.37 0.81 -20.41
CA ASP A 104 9.14 -0.46 -20.34
C ASP A 104 9.96 -0.59 -19.05
N ASN A 105 10.50 0.52 -18.55
CA ASN A 105 11.35 0.57 -17.37
C ASN A 105 10.61 0.94 -16.07
N LEU A 106 9.28 0.98 -16.09
CA LEU A 106 8.49 1.33 -14.91
C LEU A 106 8.69 0.32 -13.80
N ARG A 107 9.16 0.79 -12.65
CA ARG A 107 9.40 -0.03 -11.46
C ARG A 107 8.39 0.22 -10.36
N SER A 108 7.76 1.39 -10.35
CA SER A 108 6.80 1.78 -9.34
C SER A 108 5.63 2.54 -9.94
N LEU A 109 4.42 2.05 -9.69
CA LEU A 109 3.16 2.69 -10.07
C LEU A 109 2.34 2.99 -8.82
N THR A 110 1.87 4.22 -8.68
CA THR A 110 0.95 4.62 -7.61
C THR A 110 -0.27 5.30 -8.19
N LEU A 111 -1.44 4.83 -7.78
CA LEU A 111 -2.74 5.31 -8.21
C LEU A 111 -3.51 5.73 -6.98
N ASN A 112 -3.91 6.98 -6.96
CA ASN A 112 -4.55 7.61 -5.82
C ASN A 112 -5.98 8.03 -6.20
N ASN A 113 -6.94 7.75 -5.32
CA ASN A 113 -8.31 8.25 -5.41
C ASN A 113 -9.02 7.96 -6.76
N VAL A 114 -8.60 6.89 -7.46
CA VAL A 114 -9.20 6.51 -8.74
C VAL A 114 -10.63 6.05 -8.51
N SER A 115 -11.59 6.76 -9.11
CA SER A 115 -13.00 6.41 -9.09
C SER A 115 -13.40 5.63 -10.35
N SER A 116 -14.20 4.58 -10.21
CA SER A 116 -14.76 3.86 -11.36
C SER A 116 -15.76 4.72 -12.11
N ASP A 117 -15.38 5.19 -13.30
CA ASP A 117 -16.31 5.20 -14.42
C ASP A 117 -16.13 3.88 -15.20
N LEU A 118 -17.21 3.11 -15.37
CA LEU A 118 -17.24 1.66 -15.61
C LEU A 118 -16.35 1.16 -16.75
N ASN A 119 -16.26 1.92 -17.84
CA ASN A 119 -15.67 1.43 -19.09
C ASN A 119 -14.17 1.76 -19.23
N LEU A 120 -13.65 2.74 -18.49
CA LEU A 120 -12.32 3.29 -18.75
C LEU A 120 -11.25 2.66 -17.87
N ASN A 121 -11.60 2.31 -16.63
CA ASN A 121 -10.66 1.68 -15.71
C ASN A 121 -10.34 0.22 -16.10
N GLN A 122 -11.25 -0.50 -16.76
CA GLN A 122 -10.95 -1.85 -17.22
C GLN A 122 -9.77 -1.88 -18.20
N HIS A 123 -9.69 -0.92 -19.13
CA HIS A 123 -8.55 -0.77 -20.02
C HIS A 123 -7.28 -0.37 -19.27
N PHE A 124 -7.39 0.50 -18.27
CA PHE A 124 -6.23 0.88 -17.45
C PHE A 124 -5.62 -0.33 -16.75
N PHE A 125 -6.48 -1.15 -16.16
CA PHE A 125 -6.05 -2.32 -15.44
C PHE A 125 -5.62 -3.44 -16.37
N SER A 126 -6.21 -3.56 -17.57
CA SER A 126 -5.80 -4.56 -18.54
C SER A 126 -4.34 -4.39 -18.93
N ASP A 127 -3.81 -3.17 -19.01
CA ASP A 127 -2.41 -2.95 -19.41
C ASP A 127 -1.39 -3.30 -18.31
N LEU A 128 -1.82 -3.60 -17.08
CA LEU A 128 -0.90 -3.88 -15.97
C LEU A 128 -0.01 -5.10 -16.23
N HIS A 129 -0.52 -6.10 -16.95
CA HIS A 129 0.23 -7.32 -17.25
C HIS A 129 1.49 -7.07 -18.12
N GLU A 130 1.53 -5.95 -18.85
CA GLU A 130 2.66 -5.56 -19.70
C GLU A 130 3.81 -4.94 -18.90
N LEU A 131 3.58 -4.59 -17.64
CA LEU A 131 4.57 -3.96 -16.76
C LEU A 131 5.53 -4.98 -16.11
N HIS A 132 6.30 -5.70 -16.93
CA HIS A 132 7.19 -6.78 -16.48
C HIS A 132 8.31 -6.35 -15.51
N ASN A 133 8.64 -5.06 -15.48
CA ASN A 133 9.64 -4.48 -14.58
C ASN A 133 9.06 -3.92 -13.27
N LEU A 134 7.74 -4.00 -13.09
CA LEU A 134 7.07 -3.44 -11.93
C LEU A 134 7.46 -4.20 -10.66
N THR A 135 7.98 -3.46 -9.69
CA THR A 135 8.40 -3.98 -8.38
C THR A 135 7.50 -3.49 -7.25
N ASN A 136 6.88 -2.32 -7.43
CA ASN A 136 6.01 -1.67 -6.47
C ASN A 136 4.71 -1.25 -7.14
N LEU A 137 3.58 -1.67 -6.59
CA LEU A 137 2.26 -1.25 -7.03
C LEU A 137 1.45 -0.78 -5.83
N LYS A 138 0.88 0.41 -5.93
CA LYS A 138 0.08 1.01 -4.86
C LYS A 138 -1.22 1.58 -5.41
N PHE A 139 -2.32 1.08 -4.89
CA PHE A 139 -3.65 1.65 -5.05
C PHE A 139 -4.04 2.28 -3.71
N ALA A 140 -4.23 3.58 -3.66
CA ALA A 140 -4.58 4.30 -2.43
C ALA A 140 -5.97 4.93 -2.59
N HIS A 141 -6.89 4.56 -1.71
CA HIS A 141 -8.26 5.10 -1.68
C HIS A 141 -9.02 4.96 -3.02
N CYS A 142 -8.79 3.88 -3.77
CA CYS A 142 -9.48 3.64 -5.04
C CYS A 142 -10.92 3.18 -4.80
N ARG A 143 -11.89 3.77 -5.49
CA ARG A 143 -13.32 3.53 -5.28
C ARG A 143 -13.94 2.93 -6.54
N LEU A 144 -14.24 1.63 -6.50
CA LEU A 144 -14.81 0.88 -7.62
C LEU A 144 -16.29 0.58 -7.37
N TYR A 145 -17.08 1.63 -7.20
CA TYR A 145 -18.49 1.50 -6.78
C TYR A 145 -19.42 0.88 -7.81
N HIS A 146 -19.01 0.87 -9.07
CA HIS A 146 -19.84 0.35 -10.16
C HIS A 146 -19.41 -1.03 -10.64
N LEU A 147 -18.24 -1.53 -10.21
CA LEU A 147 -17.74 -2.85 -10.60
C LEU A 147 -18.12 -3.89 -9.55
N HIS A 148 -18.65 -5.02 -9.99
CA HIS A 148 -18.72 -6.21 -9.15
C HIS A 148 -17.32 -6.74 -8.91
N VAL A 149 -17.09 -7.28 -7.71
CA VAL A 149 -15.73 -7.70 -7.34
C VAL A 149 -15.25 -8.85 -8.24
N GLU A 150 -16.15 -9.76 -8.62
CA GLU A 150 -15.85 -10.91 -9.47
C GLU A 150 -15.41 -10.50 -10.87
N ASP A 151 -15.92 -9.39 -11.40
CA ASP A 151 -15.45 -8.83 -12.68
C ASP A 151 -14.00 -8.33 -12.57
N PHE A 152 -13.55 -7.99 -11.35
CA PHE A 152 -12.19 -7.54 -11.07
C PHE A 152 -11.19 -8.69 -10.85
N ARG A 153 -11.65 -9.96 -10.83
CA ARG A 153 -10.80 -11.13 -10.61
C ARG A 153 -9.68 -11.24 -11.63
N GLY A 154 -9.96 -10.95 -12.91
CA GLY A 154 -8.95 -10.98 -13.96
C GLY A 154 -7.79 -10.01 -13.69
N VAL A 155 -8.10 -8.81 -13.20
CA VAL A 155 -7.10 -7.80 -12.83
C VAL A 155 -6.27 -8.26 -11.63
N ILE A 156 -6.91 -8.86 -10.63
CA ILE A 156 -6.22 -9.43 -9.46
C ILE A 156 -5.22 -10.49 -9.89
N ASP A 157 -5.63 -11.41 -10.75
CA ASP A 157 -4.77 -12.49 -11.23
C ASP A 157 -3.62 -11.96 -12.09
N GLN A 158 -3.86 -10.92 -12.89
CA GLN A 158 -2.81 -10.21 -13.64
C GLN A 158 -1.78 -9.60 -12.69
N ILE A 159 -2.22 -8.86 -11.66
CA ILE A 159 -1.33 -8.26 -10.66
C ILE A 159 -0.53 -9.34 -9.92
N TRP A 160 -1.17 -10.43 -9.51
CA TRP A 160 -0.50 -11.54 -8.81
C TRP A 160 0.54 -12.26 -9.68
N SER A 161 0.31 -12.30 -10.99
CA SER A 161 1.21 -12.93 -11.98
C SER A 161 2.45 -12.10 -12.32
N LEU A 162 2.54 -10.84 -11.87
CA LEU A 162 3.67 -9.97 -12.20
C LEU A 162 5.00 -10.51 -11.66
N PRO A 163 5.98 -10.80 -12.54
CA PRO A 163 7.14 -11.61 -12.19
C PRO A 163 8.14 -10.91 -11.24
N LYS A 164 8.10 -9.57 -11.18
CA LYS A 164 9.01 -8.77 -10.35
C LYS A 164 8.29 -8.00 -9.23
N LEU A 165 6.97 -8.14 -9.11
CA LEU A 165 6.19 -7.38 -8.13
C LEU A 165 6.53 -7.86 -6.72
N THR A 166 7.22 -7.04 -5.94
CA THR A 166 7.62 -7.36 -4.57
C THR A 166 6.74 -6.70 -3.53
N HIS A 167 6.22 -5.51 -3.83
CA HIS A 167 5.38 -4.72 -2.93
C HIS A 167 4.04 -4.41 -3.57
N LEU A 168 2.97 -4.79 -2.87
CA LEU A 168 1.60 -4.45 -3.22
C LEU A 168 0.91 -3.76 -2.06
N TYR A 169 0.38 -2.58 -2.31
CA TYR A 169 -0.53 -1.87 -1.41
C TYR A 169 -1.91 -1.79 -2.06
N TRP A 170 -2.86 -2.47 -1.44
CA TRP A 170 -4.23 -2.64 -1.92
C TRP A 170 -5.19 -1.86 -1.03
N ASP A 171 -5.77 -0.80 -1.56
CA ASP A 171 -6.79 -0.01 -0.87
C ASP A 171 -7.89 0.33 -1.88
N PHE A 172 -8.80 -0.64 -2.02
CA PHE A 172 -9.98 -0.55 -2.86
C PHE A 172 -11.24 -0.61 -2.00
N THR A 173 -12.24 0.18 -2.38
CA THR A 173 -13.60 0.09 -1.84
C THR A 173 -14.56 -0.25 -2.96
N PHE A 174 -15.34 -1.31 -2.81
CA PHE A 174 -16.45 -1.66 -3.72
C PHE A 174 -17.79 -1.33 -3.02
N LYS A 175 -18.83 -0.99 -3.80
CA LYS A 175 -20.09 -0.46 -3.23
C LYS A 175 -20.89 -1.49 -2.46
N TYR A 176 -20.95 -2.72 -2.97
CA TYR A 176 -21.82 -3.78 -2.45
C TYR A 176 -21.04 -4.96 -1.86
N GLU A 177 -19.74 -5.02 -2.11
CA GLU A 177 -18.91 -6.17 -1.77
C GLU A 177 -17.73 -5.70 -0.94
N ARG A 178 -17.74 -6.04 0.33
CA ARG A 178 -16.67 -5.59 1.22
C ARG A 178 -15.50 -6.57 1.30
N HIS A 179 -15.60 -7.70 0.59
CA HIS A 179 -14.64 -8.77 0.67
C HIS A 179 -13.51 -8.66 -0.35
N PHE A 180 -12.30 -8.96 0.12
CA PHE A 180 -11.13 -9.11 -0.75
C PHE A 180 -11.21 -10.46 -1.48
N LEU A 181 -11.06 -10.43 -2.80
CA LEU A 181 -11.02 -11.64 -3.60
C LEU A 181 -9.66 -12.32 -3.52
N ILE A 182 -9.68 -13.62 -3.28
CA ILE A 182 -8.48 -14.44 -3.34
C ILE A 182 -8.10 -14.68 -4.81
N PRO A 183 -6.84 -14.40 -5.21
CA PRO A 183 -6.34 -14.70 -6.54
C PRO A 183 -6.43 -16.20 -6.84
N THR A 184 -6.63 -16.55 -8.10
CA THR A 184 -6.62 -17.93 -8.58
C THR A 184 -5.20 -18.41 -8.87
N CYS A 185 -4.29 -17.50 -9.25
CA CYS A 185 -2.91 -17.79 -9.59
C CYS A 185 -1.94 -17.61 -8.42
N LEU A 186 -0.74 -18.19 -8.54
CA LEU A 186 0.33 -18.09 -7.56
C LEU A 186 1.21 -16.87 -7.86
N SER A 187 1.47 -16.03 -6.85
CA SER A 187 2.53 -15.04 -6.96
C SER A 187 3.89 -15.68 -6.65
N THR A 188 4.84 -15.51 -7.56
CA THR A 188 6.22 -16.01 -7.42
C THR A 188 7.18 -14.95 -6.89
N SER A 189 6.72 -13.72 -6.67
CA SER A 189 7.57 -12.54 -6.47
C SER A 189 7.18 -11.72 -5.24
N LEU A 190 5.89 -11.72 -4.87
CA LEU A 190 5.34 -10.83 -3.85
C LEU A 190 5.86 -11.17 -2.45
N GLN A 191 6.43 -10.15 -1.80
CA GLN A 191 7.07 -10.26 -0.48
C GLN A 191 6.40 -9.36 0.57
N TYR A 192 5.78 -8.27 0.14
CA TYR A 192 5.16 -7.27 1.00
C TYR A 192 3.74 -6.98 0.51
N LEU A 193 2.75 -7.35 1.31
CA LEU A 193 1.34 -7.14 0.98
C LEU A 193 0.69 -6.29 2.06
N THR A 194 0.09 -5.17 1.66
CA THR A 194 -0.77 -4.35 2.51
C THR A 194 -2.18 -4.37 1.95
N ILE A 195 -3.17 -4.73 2.76
CA ILE A 195 -4.59 -4.66 2.40
C ILE A 195 -5.30 -3.70 3.35
N ARG A 196 -5.92 -2.66 2.80
CA ARG A 196 -6.76 -1.72 3.53
C ARG A 196 -8.22 -1.99 3.26
N ASN A 197 -9.07 -1.49 4.15
CA ASN A 197 -10.53 -1.61 4.05
C ASN A 197 -10.99 -3.06 3.83
N TYR A 198 -10.26 -4.01 4.44
CA TYR A 198 -10.59 -5.41 4.35
C TYR A 198 -11.82 -5.72 5.18
N ASN A 199 -12.84 -6.29 4.56
CA ASN A 199 -13.97 -6.87 5.28
C ASN A 199 -14.29 -8.22 4.64
N CYS A 200 -13.52 -9.22 5.06
CA CYS A 200 -13.81 -10.59 4.71
C CYS A 200 -13.53 -11.52 5.89
N CYS A 201 -14.09 -12.72 5.83
CA CYS A 201 -13.87 -13.76 6.81
C CYS A 201 -12.40 -14.19 6.89
N SER A 202 -11.98 -14.61 8.08
CA SER A 202 -10.62 -15.06 8.35
C SER A 202 -10.20 -16.33 7.59
N TYR A 203 -11.15 -17.13 7.09
CA TYR A 203 -10.85 -18.34 6.29
C TYR A 203 -10.13 -18.03 4.96
N ASN A 204 -10.26 -16.81 4.45
CA ASN A 204 -9.67 -16.43 3.17
C ASN A 204 -8.14 -16.20 3.26
N PHE A 205 -7.59 -15.98 4.45
CA PHE A 205 -6.15 -15.77 4.60
C PHE A 205 -5.32 -17.01 4.32
N SER A 206 -5.76 -18.21 4.73
CA SER A 206 -5.01 -19.44 4.42
C SER A 206 -4.84 -19.59 2.91
N ARG A 207 -5.93 -19.41 2.15
CA ARG A 207 -5.91 -19.43 0.68
C ARG A 207 -5.06 -18.29 0.10
N LEU A 208 -5.13 -17.08 0.65
CA LEU A 208 -4.29 -15.96 0.22
C LEU A 208 -2.79 -16.29 0.36
N PHE A 209 -2.42 -16.90 1.49
CA PHE A 209 -1.06 -17.27 1.81
C PHE A 209 -0.55 -18.43 0.97
N GLU A 210 -1.40 -19.42 0.67
CA GLU A 210 -1.11 -20.45 -0.34
C GLU A 210 -0.80 -19.84 -1.70
N LYS A 211 -1.54 -18.78 -2.08
CA LYS A 211 -1.35 -18.06 -3.35
C LYS A 211 -0.18 -17.07 -3.32
N THR A 212 0.45 -16.87 -2.17
CA THR A 212 1.53 -15.89 -1.97
C THR A 212 2.66 -16.46 -1.11
N PRO A 213 3.30 -17.58 -1.52
CA PRO A 213 4.21 -18.35 -0.67
C PRO A 213 5.49 -17.60 -0.25
N ARG A 214 5.89 -16.56 -0.99
CA ARG A 214 7.09 -15.75 -0.67
C ARG A 214 6.82 -14.54 0.23
N LEU A 215 5.60 -14.42 0.77
CA LEU A 215 5.22 -13.30 1.60
C LEU A 215 6.02 -13.27 2.91
N ARG A 216 6.67 -12.14 3.19
CA ARG A 216 7.49 -11.90 4.39
C ARG A 216 6.84 -10.90 5.34
N LYS A 217 6.15 -9.90 4.77
CA LYS A 217 5.44 -8.87 5.52
C LYS A 217 3.99 -8.82 5.08
N PHE A 218 3.10 -8.97 6.04
CA PHE A 218 1.67 -8.78 5.83
C PHE A 218 1.18 -7.60 6.67
N SER A 219 0.42 -6.72 6.05
CA SER A 219 -0.24 -5.59 6.72
C SER A 219 -1.70 -5.58 6.36
N ILE A 220 -2.56 -5.39 7.35
CA ILE A 220 -4.00 -5.38 7.13
C ILE A 220 -4.67 -4.30 7.98
N SER A 221 -5.68 -3.63 7.43
CA SER A 221 -6.67 -2.91 8.22
C SER A 221 -8.09 -3.31 7.87
N SER A 222 -8.92 -3.40 8.90
CA SER A 222 -10.35 -3.70 8.79
C SER A 222 -11.13 -2.65 9.58
N ASP A 223 -12.05 -1.97 8.92
CA ASP A 223 -12.98 -1.03 9.55
C ASP A 223 -14.36 -1.67 9.81
N SER A 224 -14.48 -2.99 9.67
CA SER A 224 -15.75 -3.68 9.94
C SER A 224 -16.00 -3.74 11.45
N ASN A 225 -17.00 -3.00 11.91
CA ASN A 225 -17.66 -3.20 13.22
C ASN A 225 -18.58 -4.42 13.23
N GLU A 226 -18.78 -5.05 12.07
CA GLU A 226 -19.68 -6.18 11.92
C GLU A 226 -19.06 -7.38 12.65
N ASP A 227 -19.64 -7.67 13.82
CA ASP A 227 -19.70 -9.02 14.40
C ASP A 227 -20.40 -9.91 13.36
N ASP A 228 -19.70 -10.26 12.29
CA ASP A 228 -20.21 -11.26 11.37
C ASP A 228 -20.24 -12.58 12.15
N ASP A 229 -21.43 -12.87 12.67
CA ASP A 229 -21.95 -14.12 13.24
C ASP A 229 -21.83 -15.33 12.28
N LEU A 230 -20.91 -15.28 11.32
CA LEU A 230 -20.60 -16.43 10.49
C LEU A 230 -19.89 -17.45 11.38
N PRO A 231 -20.50 -18.63 11.58
CA PRO A 231 -20.04 -19.54 12.59
C PRO A 231 -18.61 -19.99 12.27
N ILE A 232 -17.75 -19.86 13.28
CA ILE A 232 -16.33 -20.26 13.32
C ILE A 232 -16.16 -21.78 13.09
N SER A 233 -17.24 -22.51 12.80
CA SER A 233 -17.33 -23.96 12.73
C SER A 233 -16.75 -24.60 11.47
N ARG A 234 -16.12 -23.83 10.56
CA ARG A 234 -15.22 -24.44 9.56
C ARG A 234 -13.82 -24.52 10.16
N GLU A 235 -13.40 -25.75 10.46
CA GLU A 235 -12.07 -26.09 10.94
C GLU A 235 -11.01 -25.25 10.21
N PHE A 236 -10.28 -24.44 10.96
CA PHE A 236 -9.15 -23.69 10.44
C PHE A 236 -8.14 -24.71 9.91
N LEU A 237 -7.96 -24.73 8.60
CA LEU A 237 -6.83 -25.44 8.02
C LEU A 237 -5.57 -24.75 8.52
N PRO A 238 -4.64 -25.48 9.16
CA PRO A 238 -3.38 -24.90 9.59
C PRO A 238 -2.69 -24.27 8.39
N ALA A 239 -2.04 -23.13 8.59
CA ALA A 239 -1.30 -22.48 7.53
C ALA A 239 -0.27 -23.46 6.95
N PRO A 240 0.01 -23.39 5.63
CA PRO A 240 1.02 -24.23 5.02
C PRO A 240 2.35 -24.04 5.76
N GLN A 241 3.00 -25.15 6.14
CA GLN A 241 4.25 -25.16 6.92
C GLN A 241 5.39 -24.35 6.28
N SER A 242 5.26 -23.99 5.00
CA SER A 242 6.20 -23.19 4.23
C SER A 242 6.02 -21.67 4.36
N LEU A 243 5.05 -21.18 5.13
CA LEU A 243 4.76 -19.75 5.18
C LEU A 243 5.83 -18.96 5.97
N SER A 244 6.43 -17.97 5.31
CA SER A 244 7.60 -17.21 5.81
C SER A 244 7.27 -15.79 6.29
N VAL A 245 6.02 -15.53 6.67
CA VAL A 245 5.59 -14.21 7.16
C VAL A 245 6.21 -13.97 8.54
N THR A 246 7.21 -13.09 8.58
CA THR A 246 7.95 -12.76 9.81
C THR A 246 7.47 -11.45 10.43
N ARG A 247 6.78 -10.60 9.65
CA ARG A 247 6.27 -9.31 10.11
C ARG A 247 4.79 -9.16 9.83
N LEU A 248 4.01 -8.96 10.88
CA LEU A 248 2.59 -8.66 10.81
C LEU A 248 2.33 -7.22 11.29
N ILE A 249 1.52 -6.49 10.53
CA ILE A 249 1.05 -5.15 10.91
C ILE A 249 -0.48 -5.15 10.86
N LEU A 250 -1.09 -5.03 12.02
CA LEU A 250 -2.53 -4.88 12.20
C LEU A 250 -2.82 -3.39 12.41
N LEU A 251 -3.59 -2.79 11.54
CA LEU A 251 -3.92 -1.37 11.60
C LEU A 251 -5.42 -1.20 11.72
N SER A 252 -5.84 -0.36 12.65
CA SER A 252 -7.24 -0.08 12.90
C SER A 252 -8.14 -1.29 13.12
N ILE A 253 -7.65 -2.37 13.73
CA ILE A 253 -8.43 -3.60 13.89
C ILE A 253 -9.49 -3.44 14.98
N ARG A 254 -10.73 -3.82 14.63
CA ARG A 254 -11.89 -3.83 15.54
C ARG A 254 -12.44 -5.23 15.85
N SER A 255 -11.92 -6.27 15.19
CA SER A 255 -12.38 -7.66 15.37
C SER A 255 -11.32 -8.53 16.06
N LEU A 256 -11.61 -8.92 17.30
CA LEU A 256 -10.77 -9.87 18.06
C LEU A 256 -10.70 -11.26 17.41
N PRO A 257 -11.80 -11.84 16.86
CA PRO A 257 -11.73 -13.10 16.13
C PRO A 257 -10.78 -13.03 14.94
N LEU A 258 -10.82 -11.96 14.13
CA LEU A 258 -9.91 -11.77 13.01
C LEU A 258 -8.44 -11.78 13.45
N MET A 259 -8.12 -10.99 14.49
CA MET A 259 -6.76 -10.93 15.04
C MET A 259 -6.29 -12.29 15.55
N THR A 260 -7.13 -12.98 16.32
CA THR A 260 -6.82 -14.31 16.86
C THR A 260 -6.57 -15.32 15.75
N SER A 261 -7.39 -15.32 14.68
CA SER A 261 -7.19 -16.19 13.53
C SER A 261 -5.88 -15.91 12.81
N LEU A 262 -5.50 -14.64 12.64
CA LEU A 262 -4.22 -14.27 12.02
C LEU A 262 -3.03 -14.74 12.86
N PHE A 263 -3.10 -14.66 14.19
CA PHE A 263 -2.02 -15.16 15.05
C PHE A 263 -1.89 -16.68 14.96
N LYS A 264 -3.02 -17.41 14.97
CA LYS A 264 -3.03 -18.88 14.77
C LYS A 264 -2.46 -19.30 13.41
N LEU A 265 -2.75 -18.52 12.36
CA LEU A 265 -2.26 -18.80 11.01
C LEU A 265 -0.78 -18.44 10.82
N LEU A 266 -0.23 -17.54 11.64
CA LEU A 266 1.10 -16.97 11.44
C LEU A 266 2.01 -17.18 12.66
N PRO A 267 2.27 -18.42 13.11
CA PRO A 267 3.05 -18.68 14.32
C PRO A 267 4.54 -18.30 14.21
N SER A 268 5.03 -18.08 12.98
CA SER A 268 6.43 -17.69 12.68
C SER A 268 6.68 -16.18 12.73
N ILE A 269 5.70 -15.38 13.16
CA ILE A 269 5.87 -13.93 13.32
C ILE A 269 6.94 -13.65 14.38
N THR A 270 7.91 -12.81 14.01
CA THR A 270 8.93 -12.28 14.92
C THR A 270 8.70 -10.81 15.24
N ARG A 271 7.94 -10.09 14.40
CA ARG A 271 7.64 -8.67 14.55
C ARG A 271 6.15 -8.40 14.39
N LEU A 272 5.53 -7.87 15.43
CA LEU A 272 4.13 -7.53 15.44
C LEU A 272 3.95 -6.03 15.76
N LYS A 273 3.25 -5.33 14.87
CA LYS A 273 2.73 -3.99 15.16
C LYS A 273 1.21 -4.07 15.15
N VAL A 274 0.56 -3.60 16.21
CA VAL A 274 -0.90 -3.60 16.32
C VAL A 274 -1.38 -2.21 16.69
N GLU A 275 -2.35 -1.73 15.92
CA GLU A 275 -3.15 -0.56 16.20
C GLU A 275 -4.61 -0.99 16.27
N ILE A 276 -5.19 -0.92 17.47
CA ILE A 276 -6.54 -1.38 17.79
C ILE A 276 -7.40 -0.18 18.17
N TYR A 277 -8.66 -0.22 17.75
CA TYR A 277 -9.70 0.71 18.20
C TYR A 277 -10.84 -0.10 18.79
N SER A 278 -11.37 0.35 19.92
CA SER A 278 -12.60 -0.20 20.54
C SER A 278 -12.54 -1.67 20.98
N ILE A 279 -11.39 -2.35 20.94
CA ILE A 279 -11.21 -3.67 21.57
C ILE A 279 -10.49 -3.50 22.90
N THR A 280 -11.14 -3.90 23.99
CA THR A 280 -10.57 -3.92 25.34
C THR A 280 -9.89 -5.27 25.60
N LEU A 281 -8.58 -5.34 25.37
CA LEU A 281 -7.74 -6.46 25.80
C LEU A 281 -6.80 -6.01 26.89
N ASP A 282 -6.83 -6.63 28.06
CA ASP A 282 -5.87 -6.35 29.12
C ASP A 282 -4.51 -7.05 28.88
N GLY A 283 -3.51 -6.72 29.70
CA GLY A 283 -2.17 -7.30 29.62
C GLY A 283 -2.12 -8.80 29.90
N HIS A 284 -3.12 -9.38 30.59
CA HIS A 284 -3.19 -10.83 30.80
C HIS A 284 -3.69 -11.56 29.56
N GLN A 285 -4.74 -11.04 28.93
CA GLN A 285 -5.29 -11.58 27.68
C GLN A 285 -4.26 -11.49 26.55
N TRP A 286 -3.56 -10.36 26.43
CA TRP A 286 -2.45 -10.22 25.48
C TRP A 286 -1.34 -11.24 25.72
N LYS A 287 -0.92 -11.40 26.98
CA LYS A 287 0.09 -12.38 27.36
C LYS A 287 -0.34 -13.79 26.94
N GLU A 288 -1.59 -14.16 27.21
CA GLU A 288 -2.13 -15.46 26.82
C GLU A 288 -2.10 -15.66 25.30
N MET A 289 -2.55 -14.67 24.52
CA MET A 289 -2.51 -14.74 23.06
C MET A 289 -1.09 -14.88 22.50
N ILE A 290 -0.14 -14.13 23.05
CA ILE A 290 1.27 -14.17 22.61
C ILE A 290 1.89 -15.54 22.92
N VAL A 291 1.72 -16.03 24.15
CA VAL A 291 2.28 -17.32 24.57
C VAL A 291 1.69 -18.47 23.77
N ASN A 292 0.38 -18.45 23.51
CA ASN A 292 -0.31 -19.55 22.84
C ASN A 292 -0.13 -19.55 21.32
N TYR A 293 -0.02 -18.38 20.69
CA TYR A 293 -0.09 -18.28 19.22
C TYR A 293 1.15 -17.68 18.56
N LEU A 294 1.99 -16.94 19.29
CA LEU A 294 3.13 -16.21 18.73
C LEU A 294 4.46 -16.54 19.45
N PRO A 295 4.85 -17.83 19.53
CA PRO A 295 6.00 -18.26 20.33
C PRO A 295 7.35 -17.70 19.85
N GLN A 296 7.42 -17.19 18.61
CA GLN A 296 8.65 -16.62 18.02
C GLN A 296 8.72 -15.09 18.07
N LEU A 297 7.75 -14.44 18.71
CA LEU A 297 7.66 -12.98 18.76
C LEU A 297 8.83 -12.36 19.52
N ARG A 298 9.49 -11.37 18.91
CA ARG A 298 10.64 -10.64 19.47
C ARG A 298 10.36 -9.15 19.61
N ASP A 299 9.76 -8.56 18.59
CA ASP A 299 9.45 -7.12 18.56
C ASP A 299 7.94 -6.93 18.59
N LEU A 300 7.46 -6.18 19.58
CA LEU A 300 6.05 -5.85 19.74
C LEU A 300 5.86 -4.35 19.83
N GLN A 301 4.93 -3.83 19.05
CA GLN A 301 4.52 -2.42 19.09
C GLN A 301 3.01 -2.32 19.19
N PHE A 302 2.53 -1.63 20.23
CA PHE A 302 1.12 -1.39 20.45
C PHE A 302 0.74 0.08 20.35
N LYS A 303 -0.42 0.30 19.74
CA LYS A 303 -1.21 1.52 19.91
C LYS A 303 -2.64 1.08 20.14
N ILE A 304 -3.17 1.33 21.33
CA ILE A 304 -4.52 0.94 21.70
C ILE A 304 -5.30 2.22 21.95
N ASP A 305 -6.35 2.43 21.16
CA ASP A 305 -7.30 3.51 21.39
C ASP A 305 -8.49 2.94 22.17
N LEU A 306 -8.55 3.28 23.46
CA LEU A 306 -9.54 2.76 24.38
C LEU A 306 -10.64 3.80 24.59
N ASP A 307 -11.87 3.42 24.27
CA ASP A 307 -13.07 4.18 24.64
C ASP A 307 -13.45 3.86 26.10
N LEU A 308 -12.57 4.22 27.06
CA LEU A 308 -12.79 3.97 28.50
C LEU A 308 -13.86 4.89 29.11
N CYS A 309 -14.24 5.96 28.41
CA CYS A 309 -14.98 7.10 28.94
C CYS A 309 -16.40 7.19 28.36
N ARG A 310 -17.27 6.23 28.68
CA ARG A 310 -18.73 6.38 28.48
C ARG A 310 -19.53 6.65 29.77
N SER A 311 -18.86 6.78 30.93
CA SER A 311 -19.51 7.14 32.20
C SER A 311 -19.06 8.52 32.69
N ILE A 312 -20.04 9.34 33.11
CA ILE A 312 -19.98 10.79 33.35
C ILE A 312 -19.14 11.21 34.58
N ASP A 313 -18.60 10.28 35.37
CA ASP A 313 -17.83 10.63 36.59
C ASP A 313 -16.30 10.57 36.35
N ASP A 314 -15.70 11.75 36.13
CA ASP A 314 -14.28 11.97 35.82
C ASP A 314 -13.30 11.41 36.86
N SER A 315 -13.67 11.40 38.16
CA SER A 315 -12.79 10.90 39.22
C SER A 315 -12.62 9.37 39.23
N THR A 316 -13.44 8.63 38.48
CA THR A 316 -13.33 7.16 38.37
C THR A 316 -12.53 6.69 37.17
N ASN A 317 -12.11 7.61 36.29
CA ASN A 317 -11.48 7.26 35.02
C ASN A 317 -9.96 7.07 35.16
N GLU A 318 -9.28 7.86 35.99
CA GLU A 318 -7.84 7.69 36.27
C GLU A 318 -7.56 6.33 36.93
N ASP A 319 -8.32 5.96 37.96
CA ASP A 319 -8.19 4.67 38.64
C ASP A 319 -8.41 3.48 37.68
N LYS A 320 -9.34 3.59 36.73
CA LYS A 320 -9.59 2.55 35.71
C LYS A 320 -8.43 2.44 34.72
N VAL A 321 -7.86 3.57 34.31
CA VAL A 321 -6.68 3.60 33.44
C VAL A 321 -5.49 2.98 34.16
N ASP A 322 -5.25 3.36 35.42
CA ASP A 322 -4.16 2.80 36.22
C ASP A 322 -4.34 1.30 36.49
N GLN A 323 -5.57 0.86 36.78
CA GLN A 323 -5.89 -0.55 36.90
C GLN A 323 -5.61 -1.29 35.59
N TYR A 324 -6.02 -0.74 34.45
CA TYR A 324 -5.76 -1.35 33.15
C TYR A 324 -4.25 -1.41 32.85
N LEU A 325 -3.51 -0.32 33.05
CA LEU A 325 -2.06 -0.28 32.86
C LEU A 325 -1.33 -1.23 33.81
N SER A 326 -1.85 -1.45 35.02
CA SER A 326 -1.26 -2.38 35.99
C SER A 326 -1.19 -3.82 35.46
N THR A 327 -2.10 -4.22 34.57
CA THR A 327 -2.09 -5.55 33.93
C THR A 327 -0.88 -5.77 33.01
N TYR A 328 -0.22 -4.68 32.57
CA TYR A 328 1.02 -4.71 31.79
C TYR A 328 2.27 -4.63 32.66
N ARG A 329 2.16 -4.47 33.99
CA ARG A 329 3.31 -4.39 34.91
C ARG A 329 3.72 -5.73 35.50
N THR A 330 3.68 -6.79 34.69
CA THR A 330 4.13 -8.14 35.12
C THR A 330 5.55 -8.42 34.63
N SER A 331 6.24 -9.39 35.24
CA SER A 331 7.58 -9.81 34.81
C SER A 331 7.64 -10.25 33.34
N PHE A 332 6.52 -10.75 32.80
CA PHE A 332 6.39 -11.06 31.37
C PHE A 332 6.71 -9.83 30.49
N TRP A 333 6.11 -8.68 30.80
CA TRP A 333 6.25 -7.47 29.99
C TRP A 333 7.55 -6.72 30.25
N ILE A 334 7.94 -6.61 31.53
CA ILE A 334 9.07 -5.77 31.97
C ILE A 334 10.40 -6.52 31.89
N GLU A 335 10.47 -7.74 32.44
CA GLU A 335 11.75 -8.45 32.64
C GLU A 335 12.06 -9.39 31.48
N HIS A 336 11.10 -10.23 31.10
CA HIS A 336 11.32 -11.28 30.09
C HIS A 336 11.40 -10.72 28.67
N HIS A 337 10.53 -9.76 28.34
CA HIS A 337 10.41 -9.24 26.98
C HIS A 337 10.83 -7.79 26.79
N GLN A 338 10.85 -6.98 27.86
CA GLN A 338 11.21 -5.56 27.81
C GLN A 338 10.38 -4.76 26.77
N TRP A 339 9.08 -5.06 26.69
CA TRP A 339 8.15 -4.40 25.77
C TRP A 339 7.34 -3.27 26.39
N PHE A 340 7.38 -3.12 27.72
CA PHE A 340 6.67 -2.07 28.46
C PHE A 340 7.42 -0.74 28.42
#